data_AF-A0A9P0YYC7-F1
#
_entry.id   AF-A0A9P0YYC7-F1
#
_cell.length_a   1.000
_cell.length_b   1.000
_cell.length_c   1.000
_cell.angle_alpha   90.00
_cell.angle_beta   90.00
_cell.angle_gamma   90.00
#
_symmetry.space_group_name_H-M   'P 1'
#
loop_
_entity.id
_entity.type
_entity.pdbx_description
1 polymer ?
#
loop_
_entity_poly.entity_id
_entity_poly.type
_entity_poly.pdbx_seq_one_letter_code
_entity_poly.pdbx_strand_id
1 'polypeptide(L)'
;MVMFLAAVGRPTVGENEEVLWDGKIGIFPFTYEDTTKRTSKNRSAGTLETKATLSVTRAVIKDMILNQLLPAIKEKWSDASNRSIIIQQDNARPHIDINDPDFVTYATEDYWNTQLSDECI
;
A
#
# COMPACT_ATOMS: atom_id res chain seq x y z
N MET A 1 8.72 -0.30 -17.29
CA MET A 1 8.72 0.47 -16.03
C MET A 1 7.74 -0.22 -15.09
N VAL A 2 8.13 -0.46 -13.84
CA VAL A 2 7.23 -0.96 -12.80
C VAL A 2 7.00 0.18 -11.83
N MET A 3 5.74 0.49 -11.54
CA MET A 3 5.37 1.48 -10.53
C MET A 3 5.14 0.77 -9.20
N PHE A 4 5.36 1.48 -8.09
CA PHE A 4 5.18 0.94 -6.75
C PHE A 4 4.41 1.93 -5.89
N LEU A 5 3.59 1.40 -4.97
CA LEU A 5 3.11 2.14 -3.82
C LEU A 5 4.07 1.87 -2.67
N ALA A 6 4.75 2.90 -2.16
CA ALA A 6 5.60 2.79 -0.99
C ALA A 6 4.91 3.44 0.21
N ALA A 7 4.90 2.74 1.34
CA ALA A 7 4.30 3.24 2.56
C ALA A 7 5.32 3.24 3.70
N VAL A 8 5.39 4.38 4.37
CA VAL A 8 6.24 4.62 5.53
C VAL A 8 5.46 5.44 6.54
N GLY A 9 5.64 5.13 7.81
CA GLY A 9 5.20 5.93 8.94
C GLY A 9 6.36 6.67 9.58
N ARG A 10 6.05 7.48 10.58
CA ARG A 10 7.05 8.18 11.38
C ARG A 10 7.80 7.18 12.28
N PRO A 11 9.13 7.08 12.20
CA PRO A 11 9.89 6.23 13.11
C PRO A 11 9.68 6.62 14.57
N THR A 12 9.61 5.63 15.45
CA THR A 12 9.50 5.82 16.90
C THR A 12 10.86 5.53 17.53
N VAL A 13 11.39 6.50 18.26
CA VAL A 13 12.67 6.41 18.97
C VAL A 13 12.41 6.42 20.47
N GLY A 14 13.02 5.50 21.20
CA GLY A 14 12.91 5.37 22.65
C GLY A 14 13.74 6.42 23.40
N GLU A 15 13.59 6.45 24.72
CA GLU A 15 14.27 7.44 25.58
C GLU A 15 15.81 7.35 25.51
N ASN A 16 16.34 6.17 25.18
CA ASN A 16 17.78 5.92 25.04
C ASN A 16 18.31 6.09 23.60
N GLU A 17 17.59 6.82 22.74
CA GLU A 17 17.91 7.00 21.31
C GLU A 17 17.89 5.71 20.46
N GLU A 18 17.31 4.63 20.99
CA GLU A 18 17.10 3.37 20.28
C GLU A 18 15.88 3.45 19.34
N VAL A 19 16.00 2.91 18.12
CA VAL A 19 14.88 2.86 17.17
C VAL A 19 13.93 1.73 17.58
N LEU A 20 12.80 2.07 18.19
CA LEU A 20 11.75 1.12 18.58
C LEU A 20 10.94 0.65 17.37
N TRP A 21 10.76 1.54 16.39
CA TRP A 21 10.11 1.24 15.14
C TRP A 21 10.69 2.12 14.03
N ASP A 22 11.10 1.51 12.92
CA ASP A 22 11.79 2.21 11.84
C ASP A 22 10.85 2.87 10.81
N GLY A 23 9.54 2.78 11.04
CA GLY A 23 8.51 3.37 10.19
C GLY A 23 8.23 2.60 8.89
N LYS A 24 8.91 1.48 8.61
CA LYS A 24 8.75 0.81 7.31
C LYS A 24 7.50 -0.07 7.28
N ILE A 25 6.55 0.25 6.40
CA ILE A 25 5.35 -0.58 6.16
C ILE A 25 5.59 -1.51 4.98
N GLY A 26 5.93 -0.98 3.80
CA GLY A 26 6.12 -1.83 2.63
C GLY A 26 6.27 -1.11 1.31
N ILE A 27 6.59 -1.89 0.28
CA ILE A 27 6.66 -1.47 -1.12
C ILE A 27 5.85 -2.48 -1.92
N PHE A 28 4.79 -2.00 -2.57
CA PHE A 28 3.82 -2.84 -3.27
C PHE A 28 3.88 -2.57 -4.77
N PRO A 29 4.37 -3.53 -5.59
CA PRO A 29 4.44 -3.36 -7.03
C PRO A 29 3.06 -3.36 -7.67
N PHE A 30 2.83 -2.46 -8.63
CA PHE A 30 1.69 -2.54 -9.54
C PHE A 30 2.00 -3.57 -10.63
N THR A 31 1.68 -4.82 -10.33
CA THR A 31 1.88 -5.96 -11.23
C THR A 31 0.68 -6.90 -11.25
N TYR A 32 0.58 -7.70 -12.30
CA TYR A 32 -0.41 -8.76 -12.42
C TYR A 32 0.23 -10.02 -13.01
N GLU A 33 -0.34 -11.19 -12.75
CA GLU A 33 0.09 -12.43 -13.37
C GLU A 33 -0.64 -12.63 -14.71
N ASP A 34 0.11 -13.04 -15.73
CA ASP A 34 -0.42 -13.40 -17.05
C ASP A 34 0.26 -14.66 -17.56
N THR A 35 -0.46 -15.43 -18.35
CA THR A 35 0.08 -16.66 -18.93
C THR A 35 0.95 -16.31 -20.13
N THR A 36 2.16 -16.84 -20.15
CA THR A 36 3.08 -16.69 -21.29
C THR A 36 2.45 -17.27 -22.56
N LYS A 37 2.24 -16.41 -23.55
CA LYS A 37 1.58 -16.77 -24.83
C LYS A 37 2.55 -17.39 -25.85
N ARG A 38 3.85 -17.16 -25.67
CA ARG A 38 4.90 -17.62 -26.59
C ARG A 38 5.96 -18.39 -25.84
N THR A 39 6.29 -19.56 -26.36
CA THR A 39 7.48 -20.30 -25.92
C THR A 39 8.71 -19.53 -26.36
N SER A 40 9.63 -19.31 -25.43
CA SER A 40 10.97 -18.79 -25.66
C SER A 40 11.99 -19.75 -25.05
N LYS A 41 13.27 -19.58 -25.39
CA LYS A 41 14.34 -20.46 -24.86
C LYS A 41 14.37 -20.53 -23.33
N ASN A 42 13.92 -19.48 -22.63
CA ASN A 42 13.96 -19.40 -21.17
C ASN A 42 12.60 -19.58 -20.50
N ARG A 43 11.50 -19.67 -21.25
CA ARG A 43 10.13 -19.75 -20.70
C ARG A 43 9.21 -20.53 -21.66
N SER A 44 8.67 -21.66 -21.20
CA SER A 44 7.63 -22.40 -21.92
C SER A 44 6.33 -21.58 -22.00
N ALA A 45 5.59 -21.68 -23.10
CA ALA A 45 4.21 -21.18 -23.13
C ALA A 45 3.38 -21.86 -22.04
N GLY A 46 2.48 -21.12 -21.40
CA GLY A 46 1.66 -21.62 -20.31
C GLY A 46 2.21 -21.33 -18.91
N THR A 47 3.46 -20.89 -18.77
CA THR A 47 4.01 -20.47 -17.48
C THR A 47 3.44 -19.12 -17.06
N LEU A 48 3.05 -18.99 -15.78
CA LEU A 48 2.64 -17.71 -15.19
C LEU A 48 3.84 -16.75 -15.14
N GLU A 49 3.62 -15.52 -15.58
CA GLU A 49 4.61 -14.47 -15.59
C GLU A 49 4.03 -13.20 -14.98
N THR A 50 4.77 -12.60 -14.04
CA THR A 50 4.44 -11.31 -13.47
C THR A 50 4.76 -10.19 -14.47
N LYS A 51 3.75 -9.41 -14.83
CA LYS A 51 3.85 -8.27 -15.73
C LYS A 51 3.54 -6.97 -15.01
N ALA A 52 4.18 -5.89 -15.46
CA ALA A 52 3.92 -4.55 -14.96
C ALA A 52 2.55 -4.06 -15.42
N THR A 53 1.78 -3.47 -14.51
CA THR A 53 0.55 -2.77 -14.86
C THR A 53 0.90 -1.51 -15.66
N LEU A 54 0.43 -1.44 -16.91
CA LEU A 54 0.77 -0.36 -17.83
C LEU A 54 0.06 0.97 -17.50
N SER A 55 -1.11 0.89 -16.86
CA SER A 55 -1.91 2.05 -16.47
C SER A 55 -2.45 1.86 -15.06
N VAL A 56 -2.01 2.71 -14.14
CA VAL A 56 -2.47 2.72 -12.75
C VAL A 56 -3.65 3.68 -12.65
N THR A 57 -4.84 3.13 -12.54
CA THR A 57 -6.10 3.89 -12.42
C THR A 57 -6.48 4.08 -10.96
N ARG A 58 -7.46 4.95 -10.68
CA ARG A 58 -7.99 5.15 -9.31
C ARG A 58 -8.44 3.81 -8.69
N ALA A 59 -9.07 2.95 -9.49
CA ALA A 59 -9.53 1.64 -9.03
C ALA A 59 -8.36 0.71 -8.65
N VAL A 60 -7.26 0.74 -9.42
CA VAL A 60 -6.05 -0.05 -9.12
C VAL A 60 -5.38 0.45 -7.83
N ILE A 61 -5.32 1.76 -7.62
CA ILE A 61 -4.78 2.34 -6.38
C ILE A 61 -5.67 1.99 -5.19
N LYS A 62 -6.99 2.12 -5.34
CA LYS A 62 -7.96 1.74 -4.31
C LYS A 62 -7.80 0.29 -3.90
N ASP A 63 -7.77 -0.63 -4.86
CA ASP A 63 -7.56 -2.06 -4.61
C ASP A 63 -6.25 -2.32 -3.84
N MET A 64 -5.16 -1.69 -4.27
CA MET A 64 -3.87 -1.79 -3.60
C MET A 64 -3.93 -1.28 -2.14
N ILE A 65 -4.62 -0.17 -1.90
CA ILE A 65 -4.77 0.39 -0.55
C ILE A 65 -5.58 -0.55 0.34
N LEU A 66 -6.72 -1.03 -0.15
CA LEU A 66 -7.63 -1.87 0.63
C LEU A 66 -7.04 -3.25 0.92
N ASN A 67 -6.49 -3.90 -0.10
CA ASN A 67 -6.13 -5.32 -0.04
C ASN A 67 -4.67 -5.58 0.32
N GLN A 68 -3.78 -4.58 0.21
CA GLN A 68 -2.37 -4.74 0.56
C GLN A 68 -1.91 -3.75 1.63
N LEU A 69 -2.17 -2.45 1.45
CA LEU A 69 -1.65 -1.44 2.37
C LEU A 69 -2.30 -1.49 3.75
N LEU A 70 -3.64 -1.45 3.83
CA LEU A 70 -4.35 -1.46 5.12
C LEU A 70 -4.00 -2.70 5.96
N PRO A 71 -4.00 -3.94 5.41
CA PRO A 71 -3.53 -5.10 6.15
C PRO A 71 -2.08 -4.97 6.63
N ALA A 72 -1.17 -4.49 5.77
CA ALA A 72 0.24 -4.33 6.14
C ALA A 72 0.44 -3.26 7.23
N ILE A 73 -0.37 -2.20 7.24
CA ILE A 73 -0.40 -1.23 8.33
C ILE A 73 -0.85 -1.94 9.61
N LYS A 74 -1.99 -2.65 9.59
CA LYS A 74 -2.51 -3.35 10.77
C LYS A 74 -1.51 -4.37 11.35
N GLU A 75 -0.71 -5.01 10.50
CA GLU A 75 0.31 -5.99 10.90
C GLU A 75 1.57 -5.35 11.48
N LYS A 76 2.04 -4.24 10.91
CA LYS A 76 3.37 -3.67 11.22
C LYS A 76 3.35 -2.43 12.11
N TRP A 77 2.19 -1.83 12.32
CA TRP A 77 2.05 -0.67 13.19
C TRP A 77 2.36 -1.06 14.63
N SER A 78 3.14 -0.25 15.34
CA SER A 78 3.50 -0.57 16.71
C SER A 78 2.28 -0.56 17.65
N ASP A 79 2.12 -1.58 18.48
CA ASP A 79 1.06 -1.63 19.51
C ASP A 79 1.20 -0.52 20.57
N ALA A 80 2.40 0.06 20.72
CA ALA A 80 2.65 1.19 21.61
C ALA A 80 2.02 2.51 21.13
N SER A 81 1.59 2.58 19.86
CA SER A 81 0.93 3.75 19.28
C SER A 81 -0.59 3.60 19.27
N ASN A 82 -1.31 4.71 19.36
CA ASN A 82 -2.76 4.69 19.20
C ASN A 82 -3.12 4.17 17.79
N ARG A 83 -4.30 3.53 17.66
CA ARG A 83 -4.80 3.01 16.38
C ARG A 83 -5.45 4.10 15.51
N SER A 84 -5.05 5.35 15.73
CA SER A 84 -5.53 6.51 14.98
C SER A 84 -4.47 6.90 13.97
N ILE A 85 -4.67 6.53 12.71
CA ILE A 85 -3.67 6.64 11.65
C ILE A 85 -4.15 7.64 10.60
N ILE A 86 -3.26 8.52 10.16
CA ILE A 86 -3.48 9.41 9.03
C ILE A 86 -2.58 8.95 7.88
N ILE A 87 -3.18 8.57 6.76
CA ILE A 87 -2.50 8.22 5.52
C ILE A 87 -2.44 9.46 4.63
N GLN A 88 -1.21 9.95 4.44
CA GLN A 88 -0.90 10.98 3.45
C GLN A 88 -0.64 10.32 2.11
N GLN A 89 -1.31 10.81 1.07
CA GLN A 89 -1.03 10.42 -0.31
C GLN A 89 -0.08 11.44 -0.94
N ASP A 90 0.70 11.01 -1.92
CA ASP A 90 1.45 11.95 -2.74
C ASP A 90 0.50 12.73 -3.66
N ASN A 91 0.98 13.82 -4.28
CA ASN A 91 0.17 14.63 -5.19
C ASN A 91 -0.03 13.96 -6.57
N ALA A 92 0.28 12.67 -6.73
CA ALA A 92 0.15 11.97 -7.99
C ALA A 92 -1.32 11.61 -8.25
N ARG A 93 -1.82 11.92 -9.45
CA ARG A 93 -3.10 11.37 -9.91
C ARG A 93 -2.88 9.93 -10.39
N PRO A 94 -3.77 8.98 -10.09
CA PRO A 94 -5.09 9.17 -9.46
C PRO A 94 -5.18 8.78 -7.97
N HIS A 95 -5.35 9.75 -7.07
CA HIS A 95 -5.65 9.51 -5.64
C HIS A 95 -7.10 9.05 -5.43
N ILE A 96 -7.35 8.34 -4.32
CA ILE A 96 -8.70 8.00 -3.86
C ILE A 96 -9.31 9.17 -3.11
N ASP A 97 -10.63 9.25 -3.07
CA ASP A 97 -11.32 10.30 -2.31
C ASP A 97 -11.18 10.05 -0.82
N ILE A 98 -10.98 11.11 -0.01
CA ILE A 98 -10.92 11.01 1.46
C ILE A 98 -12.18 10.36 2.06
N ASN A 99 -13.33 10.51 1.40
CA ASN A 99 -14.61 9.94 1.80
C ASN A 99 -15.02 8.71 0.97
N ASP A 100 -14.08 8.01 0.31
CA ASP A 100 -14.40 6.79 -0.43
C ASP A 100 -15.04 5.76 0.52
N PRO A 101 -16.27 5.27 0.22
CA PRO A 101 -17.05 4.49 1.18
C PRO A 101 -16.43 3.12 1.48
N ASP A 102 -15.76 2.51 0.50
CA ASP A 102 -15.09 1.23 0.71
C ASP A 102 -13.87 1.47 1.59
N PHE A 103 -13.08 2.52 1.33
CA PHE A 103 -11.96 2.90 2.20
C PHE A 103 -12.40 3.10 3.64
N VAL A 104 -13.39 3.97 3.88
CA VAL A 104 -13.88 4.29 5.23
C VAL A 104 -14.34 3.03 5.96
N THR A 105 -15.00 2.11 5.27
CA THR A 105 -15.47 0.84 5.85
C THR A 105 -14.28 0.00 6.34
N TYR A 106 -13.33 -0.35 5.46
CA TYR A 106 -12.20 -1.20 5.83
C TYR A 106 -11.21 -0.53 6.81
N ALA A 107 -11.07 0.78 6.70
CA ALA A 107 -10.15 1.59 7.49
C ALA A 107 -10.60 1.77 8.95
N THR A 108 -11.89 1.55 9.23
CA THR A 108 -12.50 1.69 10.57
C THR A 108 -12.91 0.36 11.22
N GLU A 109 -12.61 -0.77 10.56
CA GLU A 109 -12.81 -2.11 11.11
C GLU A 109 -11.90 -2.37 12.33
N ASP A 110 -12.35 -3.23 13.25
CA ASP A 110 -11.55 -3.78 14.36
C ASP A 110 -10.86 -2.74 15.26
N TYR A 111 -11.58 -1.67 15.60
CA TYR A 111 -11.12 -0.56 16.46
C TYR A 111 -10.00 0.28 15.85
N TRP A 112 -9.71 0.12 14.56
CA TRP A 112 -8.85 1.03 13.84
C TRP A 112 -9.61 2.31 13.50
N ASN A 113 -8.90 3.43 13.47
CA ASN A 113 -9.41 4.69 12.95
C ASN A 113 -8.37 5.23 11.97
N THR A 114 -8.40 4.71 10.75
CA THR A 114 -7.49 5.14 9.69
C THR A 114 -8.22 6.11 8.77
N GLN A 115 -7.57 7.24 8.46
CA GLN A 115 -8.14 8.30 7.64
C GLN A 115 -7.16 8.70 6.55
N LEU A 116 -7.66 9.14 5.40
CA LEU A 116 -6.84 9.81 4.40
C LEU A 116 -6.73 11.29 4.77
N SER A 117 -5.67 11.95 4.35
CA SER A 117 -5.56 13.41 4.44
C SER A 117 -5.32 14.03 3.07
N ASP A 118 -6.00 15.15 2.80
CA ASP A 118 -5.78 15.96 1.60
C ASP A 118 -4.63 16.98 1.78
N GLU A 119 -4.12 17.15 3.01
CA GLU A 119 -3.06 18.10 3.31
C GLU A 119 -1.67 17.50 3.01
N CYS A 120 -0.96 18.13 2.07
CA CYS A 120 0.46 17.91 1.84
C CYS A 120 1.23 18.78 2.85
N ILE A 121 1.83 18.14 3.88
CA ILE A 121 2.70 18.82 4.87
C ILE A 121 4.11 18.96 4.32
#